data_AF-A0A2S9DVB5-F1
#
_entry.id   AF-A0A2S9DVB5-F1
#
_cell.length_a   1.000
_cell.length_b   1.000
_cell.length_c   1.000
_cell.angle_alpha   90.00
_cell.angle_beta   90.00
_cell.angle_gamma   90.00
#
_symmetry.space_group_name_H-M   'P 1'
#
loop_
_entity.id
_entity.type
_entity.pdbx_description
1 polymer ?
#
loop_
_entity_poly.entity_id
_entity_poly.type
_entity_poly.pdbx_seq_one_letter_code
_entity_poly.pdbx_strand_id
1 'polypeptide(L)'
;MTVKSTEKTIPSVTTEKKASPLSTEETRPQVDVNPITGLKERKHAFYKVPIVTQLSIGALKFNGQQTAVHSVPIGSGKTLDFFAKLGRSDELIVTFMGANTKDKNFYPRFSRVATFGPRAAAFMAFADPTLKLDATREMLLSWYLGGPEFDPAVTILKAIQKAKGKTGAKHVIFVGGSGGGFAALRLSSMVSGSMAYVQESATNIANSFPHAVTKYFDTMWPSYEATALLSEKPERFDMARHYAAADPRNYVYFAQSSHDDHYIKRHYSPFKDAVGVPGLEGISADGKRRFVLYKGTIEGHGNITSEEFWAHFDSALQEWRAIRQDL
;
A
#
# COMPACT_ATOMS: atom_id res chain seq x y z
N MET A 1 82.02 -21.47 -0.76
CA MET A 1 81.79 -20.29 0.11
C MET A 1 80.28 -20.06 0.16
N THR A 2 79.59 -20.42 1.25
CA THR A 2 79.16 -19.51 2.36
C THR A 2 78.25 -18.37 1.85
N VAL A 3 77.06 -18.02 2.38
CA VAL A 3 76.45 -18.15 3.72
C VAL A 3 74.92 -17.90 3.60
N LYS A 4 74.14 -18.69 4.37
CA LYS A 4 72.91 -18.41 5.16
C LYS A 4 71.75 -17.55 4.62
N SER A 5 70.54 -18.09 4.74
CA SER A 5 69.45 -17.41 5.46
C SER A 5 68.81 -18.36 6.47
N THR A 6 68.66 -17.88 7.69
CA THR A 6 68.32 -18.58 8.93
C THR A 6 66.83 -18.90 9.06
N GLU A 7 66.49 -20.16 9.33
CA GLU A 7 65.24 -20.55 9.99
C GLU A 7 65.33 -20.26 11.49
N LYS A 8 64.26 -19.69 12.05
CA LYS A 8 64.03 -19.59 13.49
C LYS A 8 62.62 -20.07 13.78
N THR A 9 62.53 -21.24 14.40
CA THR A 9 61.36 -21.82 15.05
C THR A 9 61.04 -21.07 16.35
N ILE A 10 59.77 -20.75 16.58
CA ILE A 10 59.23 -20.28 17.88
C ILE A 10 57.83 -20.92 18.07
N PRO A 11 57.44 -21.33 19.30
CA PRO A 11 56.63 -22.52 19.55
C PRO A 11 55.11 -22.29 19.66
N SER A 12 54.40 -23.42 19.57
CA SER A 12 52.98 -23.59 19.84
C SER A 12 52.59 -23.11 21.25
N VAL A 13 51.62 -22.21 21.32
CA VAL A 13 50.88 -21.90 22.56
C VAL A 13 49.40 -22.18 22.30
N THR A 14 48.96 -23.32 22.82
CA THR A 14 47.57 -23.67 23.08
C THR A 14 47.00 -22.67 24.09
N THR A 15 45.98 -21.92 23.69
CA THR A 15 45.09 -21.22 24.63
C THR A 15 43.69 -21.75 24.44
N GLU A 16 43.26 -22.60 25.36
CA GLU A 16 41.87 -22.97 25.57
C GLU A 16 41.06 -21.71 25.89
N LYS A 17 40.35 -21.16 24.89
CA LYS A 17 39.22 -20.27 25.16
C LYS A 17 37.99 -21.12 25.43
N LYS A 18 37.70 -21.28 26.71
CA LYS A 18 36.45 -21.80 27.26
C LYS A 18 35.27 -21.10 26.56
N ALA A 19 34.57 -21.81 25.69
CA ALA A 19 33.34 -21.35 25.07
C ALA A 19 32.29 -21.20 26.18
N SER A 20 31.97 -19.95 26.52
CA SER A 20 30.79 -19.64 27.32
C SER A 20 29.59 -19.70 26.38
N PRO A 21 28.56 -20.52 26.64
CA PRO A 21 27.36 -20.50 25.82
C PRO A 21 26.58 -19.22 26.18
N LEU A 22 26.75 -18.16 25.37
CA LEU A 22 25.73 -17.12 25.29
C LEU A 22 24.49 -17.77 24.65
N SER A 23 23.64 -18.35 25.49
CA SER A 23 22.23 -18.51 25.18
C SER A 23 21.62 -17.11 25.17
N THR A 24 21.65 -16.43 24.04
CA THR A 24 20.66 -15.38 23.78
C THR A 24 19.33 -16.10 23.57
N GLU A 25 18.64 -16.38 24.66
CA GLU A 25 17.20 -16.54 24.65
C GLU A 25 16.65 -15.23 24.08
N GLU A 26 16.38 -15.21 22.77
CA GLU A 26 15.43 -14.26 22.20
C GLU A 26 14.12 -14.49 22.96
N THR A 27 13.85 -13.62 23.92
CA THR A 27 12.62 -13.61 24.69
C THR A 27 11.47 -13.57 23.70
N ARG A 28 10.76 -14.68 23.56
CA ARG A 28 9.59 -14.77 22.67
C ARG A 28 8.65 -13.63 23.06
N PRO A 29 8.18 -12.82 22.09
CA PRO A 29 7.35 -11.67 22.41
C PRO A 29 6.13 -12.13 23.20
N GLN A 30 5.88 -11.49 24.36
CA GLN A 30 4.74 -11.79 25.22
C GLN A 30 3.44 -11.63 24.40
N VAL A 31 2.65 -12.69 24.37
CA VAL A 31 1.33 -12.72 23.72
C VAL A 31 0.29 -12.73 24.82
N ASP A 32 -0.42 -11.62 24.97
CA ASP A 32 -1.49 -11.47 25.96
C ASP A 32 -2.84 -11.73 25.29
N VAL A 33 -3.81 -12.26 26.04
CA VAL A 33 -5.20 -12.35 25.58
C VAL A 33 -5.94 -11.14 26.14
N ASN A 34 -6.49 -10.30 25.25
CA ASN A 34 -7.26 -9.15 25.66
C ASN A 34 -8.56 -9.61 26.35
N PRO A 35 -8.85 -9.22 27.60
CA PRO A 35 -9.99 -9.73 28.36
C PRO A 35 -11.34 -9.26 27.82
N ILE A 36 -11.39 -8.16 27.06
CA ILE A 36 -12.61 -7.61 26.46
C ILE A 36 -12.92 -8.33 25.15
N THR A 37 -11.91 -8.57 24.32
CA THR A 37 -12.10 -9.10 22.96
C THR A 37 -11.87 -10.61 22.87
N GLY A 38 -11.16 -11.21 23.83
CA GLY A 38 -10.66 -12.59 23.77
C GLY A 38 -9.57 -12.81 22.72
N LEU A 39 -9.07 -11.74 22.06
CA LEU A 39 -8.11 -11.84 20.98
C LEU A 39 -6.67 -11.78 21.50
N LYS A 40 -5.77 -12.47 20.79
CA LYS A 40 -4.33 -12.44 21.06
C LYS A 40 -3.76 -11.09 20.63
N GLU A 41 -3.08 -10.42 21.54
CA GLU A 41 -2.40 -9.16 21.34
C GLU A 41 -0.90 -9.29 21.65
N ARG A 42 -0.08 -8.55 20.90
CA ARG A 42 1.34 -8.32 21.20
C ARG A 42 1.73 -6.90 20.81
N LYS A 43 2.86 -6.37 21.27
CA LYS A 43 3.29 -5.00 20.89
C LYS A 43 3.98 -4.98 19.53
N HIS A 44 3.61 -4.04 18.66
CA HIS A 44 4.32 -3.80 17.40
C HIS A 44 5.64 -3.08 17.66
N ALA A 45 6.77 -3.65 17.24
CA ALA A 45 8.10 -3.11 17.52
C ALA A 45 8.32 -1.71 16.90
N PHE A 46 7.91 -1.50 15.65
CA PHE A 46 8.03 -0.21 14.96
C PHE A 46 6.95 0.80 15.38
N TYR A 47 5.67 0.52 15.10
CA TYR A 47 4.55 1.45 15.35
C TYR A 47 4.19 1.65 16.82
N LYS A 48 4.72 0.85 17.75
CA LYS A 48 4.48 0.91 19.20
C LYS A 48 3.00 0.77 19.62
N VAL A 49 2.14 0.25 18.74
CA VAL A 49 0.73 -0.07 19.02
C VAL A 49 0.52 -1.58 19.16
N PRO A 50 -0.61 -2.04 19.73
CA PRO A 50 -0.95 -3.46 19.76
C PRO A 50 -1.10 -4.05 18.34
N ILE A 51 -0.65 -5.29 18.18
CA ILE A 51 -0.97 -6.17 17.05
C ILE A 51 -2.04 -7.13 17.52
N VAL A 52 -3.24 -7.01 16.97
CA VAL A 52 -4.40 -7.85 17.29
C VAL A 52 -4.53 -8.95 16.23
N THR A 53 -4.47 -10.20 16.66
CA THR A 53 -4.71 -11.36 15.78
C THR A 53 -6.20 -11.62 15.73
N GLN A 54 -6.81 -11.37 14.58
CA GLN A 54 -8.25 -11.53 14.34
C GLN A 54 -8.55 -12.99 13.98
N LEU A 55 -9.79 -13.42 14.18
CA LEU A 55 -10.19 -14.80 13.87
C LEU A 55 -10.37 -15.01 12.36
N SER A 56 -11.08 -14.10 11.70
CA SER A 56 -11.33 -14.10 10.26
C SER A 56 -11.89 -12.75 9.82
N ILE A 57 -11.99 -12.51 8.51
CA ILE A 57 -12.62 -11.29 7.99
C ILE A 57 -14.12 -11.21 8.35
N GLY A 58 -14.81 -12.34 8.44
CA GLY A 58 -16.23 -12.39 8.83
C GLY A 58 -16.46 -12.04 10.29
N ALA A 59 -15.55 -12.51 11.16
CA ALA A 59 -15.57 -12.27 12.60
C ALA A 59 -14.85 -10.97 13.03
N LEU A 60 -14.27 -10.21 12.08
CA LEU A 60 -13.54 -8.98 12.35
C LEU A 60 -14.41 -7.99 13.12
N LYS A 61 -13.93 -7.58 14.30
CA LYS A 61 -14.55 -6.58 15.18
C LYS A 61 -13.50 -5.60 15.69
N PHE A 62 -13.94 -4.35 15.88
CA PHE A 62 -13.14 -3.24 16.40
C PHE A 62 -13.63 -2.80 17.79
N ASN A 63 -13.80 -3.76 18.70
CA ASN A 63 -14.29 -3.54 20.07
C ASN A 63 -13.17 -3.51 21.12
N GLY A 64 -11.92 -3.69 20.71
CA GLY A 64 -10.74 -3.54 21.56
C GLY A 64 -10.12 -2.15 21.43
N GLN A 65 -8.81 -2.15 21.16
CA GLN A 65 -7.98 -0.95 21.05
C GLN A 65 -8.49 0.00 19.95
N GLN A 66 -8.49 1.31 20.24
CA GLN A 66 -8.85 2.33 19.25
C GLN A 66 -7.81 2.43 18.12
N THR A 67 -6.53 2.22 18.45
CA THR A 67 -5.42 2.20 17.50
C THR A 67 -4.66 0.90 17.62
N ALA A 68 -4.58 0.13 16.53
CA ALA A 68 -3.89 -1.14 16.50
C ALA A 68 -3.50 -1.54 15.07
N VAL A 69 -2.54 -2.45 14.96
CA VAL A 69 -2.34 -3.26 13.77
C VAL A 69 -3.22 -4.50 13.89
N HIS A 70 -3.99 -4.81 12.87
CA HIS A 70 -4.81 -6.02 12.80
C HIS A 70 -4.18 -6.99 11.82
N SER A 71 -4.08 -8.26 12.21
CA SER A 71 -3.70 -9.37 11.33
C SER A 71 -4.90 -10.29 11.19
N VAL A 72 -5.48 -10.36 9.98
CA VAL A 72 -6.69 -11.14 9.69
C VAL A 72 -6.33 -12.34 8.82
N PRO A 73 -6.53 -13.59 9.28
CA PRO A 73 -6.40 -14.76 8.45
C PRO A 73 -7.39 -14.73 7.27
N ILE A 74 -6.89 -15.01 6.07
CA ILE A 74 -7.66 -14.96 4.81
C ILE A 74 -7.50 -16.25 3.97
N GLY A 75 -7.12 -17.36 4.63
CA GLY A 75 -6.98 -18.69 4.02
C GLY A 75 -5.55 -19.01 3.58
N SER A 76 -5.23 -20.31 3.49
CA SER A 76 -3.96 -20.84 2.95
C SER A 76 -2.70 -20.17 3.51
N GLY A 77 -2.66 -19.93 4.83
CA GLY A 77 -1.54 -19.30 5.53
C GLY A 77 -1.39 -17.78 5.30
N LYS A 78 -2.31 -17.15 4.57
CA LYS A 78 -2.26 -15.73 4.21
C LYS A 78 -2.95 -14.87 5.26
N THR A 79 -2.48 -13.64 5.37
CA THR A 79 -3.05 -12.63 6.26
C THR A 79 -3.30 -11.33 5.52
N LEU A 80 -4.39 -10.66 5.83
CA LEU A 80 -4.59 -9.26 5.53
C LEU A 80 -4.13 -8.46 6.77
N ASP A 81 -3.04 -7.72 6.63
CA ASP A 81 -2.48 -6.92 7.70
C ASP A 81 -2.73 -5.44 7.45
N PHE A 82 -3.23 -4.72 8.46
CA PHE A 82 -3.51 -3.28 8.35
C PHE A 82 -3.36 -2.55 9.67
N PHE A 83 -2.84 -1.33 9.63
CA PHE A 83 -2.94 -0.38 10.72
C PHE A 83 -4.33 0.25 10.71
N ALA A 84 -4.94 0.43 11.87
CA ALA A 84 -6.21 1.12 12.03
C ALA A 84 -6.17 2.05 13.25
N LYS A 85 -6.64 3.29 13.06
CA LYS A 85 -7.01 4.25 14.10
C LYS A 85 -8.47 4.60 13.88
N LEU A 86 -9.36 4.16 14.77
CA LEU A 86 -10.82 4.17 14.52
C LEU A 86 -11.57 5.02 15.55
N GLY A 87 -11.39 6.34 15.50
CA GLY A 87 -12.24 7.32 16.16
C GLY A 87 -13.50 7.65 15.37
N ARG A 88 -14.46 8.34 16.00
CA ARG A 88 -15.68 8.79 15.32
C ARG A 88 -15.35 9.83 14.25
N SER A 89 -15.88 9.66 13.05
CA SER A 89 -15.64 10.54 11.90
C SER A 89 -16.71 10.32 10.84
N ASP A 90 -17.03 11.34 10.03
CA ASP A 90 -17.88 11.19 8.84
C ASP A 90 -17.12 10.53 7.67
N GLU A 91 -15.79 10.62 7.69
CA GLU A 91 -14.89 10.17 6.64
C GLU A 91 -13.86 9.17 7.18
N LEU A 92 -13.63 8.10 6.43
CA LEU A 92 -12.58 7.12 6.69
C LEU A 92 -11.49 7.24 5.62
N ILE A 93 -10.28 7.59 6.04
CA ILE A 93 -9.11 7.64 5.15
C ILE A 93 -8.48 6.25 5.07
N VAL A 94 -8.18 5.79 3.86
CA VAL A 94 -7.59 4.49 3.58
C VAL A 94 -6.35 4.65 2.70
N THR A 95 -5.19 4.20 3.14
CA THR A 95 -3.94 4.34 2.39
C THR A 95 -3.36 3.02 1.89
N PHE A 96 -2.71 3.11 0.74
CA PHE A 96 -1.97 2.03 0.09
C PHE A 96 -0.52 2.44 -0.16
N MET A 97 0.39 1.46 -0.14
CA MET A 97 1.81 1.69 -0.36
C MET A 97 2.17 1.59 -1.84
N GLY A 98 3.07 2.46 -2.30
CA GLY A 98 3.81 2.26 -3.54
C GLY A 98 4.92 1.23 -3.35
N ALA A 99 5.83 1.16 -4.33
CA ALA A 99 6.96 0.24 -4.29
C ALA A 99 7.81 0.41 -3.01
N ASN A 100 8.27 -0.72 -2.48
CA ASN A 100 9.37 -0.74 -1.53
C ASN A 100 10.69 -0.47 -2.24
N THR A 101 11.68 -0.05 -1.47
CA THR A 101 13.08 -0.12 -1.86
C THR A 101 13.70 -1.37 -1.22
N LYS A 102 14.83 -1.85 -1.74
CA LYS A 102 15.49 -3.06 -1.20
C LYS A 102 15.81 -2.93 0.30
N ASP A 103 16.22 -1.74 0.74
CA ASP A 103 16.50 -1.41 2.14
C ASP A 103 15.25 -1.26 3.02
N LYS A 104 14.07 -1.08 2.42
CA LYS A 104 12.79 -0.91 3.11
C LYS A 104 11.79 -2.00 2.75
N ASN A 105 12.26 -3.17 2.31
CA ASN A 105 11.41 -4.30 1.99
C ASN A 105 11.13 -5.18 3.22
N PHE A 106 10.36 -4.63 4.17
CA PHE A 106 9.86 -5.37 5.31
C PHE A 106 8.34 -5.45 5.29
N TYR A 107 7.80 -6.48 5.95
CA TYR A 107 6.37 -6.73 6.04
C TYR A 107 5.94 -6.96 7.50
N PRO A 108 4.77 -6.45 7.93
CA PRO A 108 3.90 -5.54 7.19
C PRO A 108 4.47 -4.11 7.19
N ARG A 109 4.25 -3.37 6.10
CA ARG A 109 4.55 -1.95 5.99
C ARG A 109 3.28 -1.19 5.64
N PHE A 110 3.03 -0.12 6.38
CA PHE A 110 1.85 0.72 6.23
C PHE A 110 2.26 2.13 5.79
N SER A 111 1.71 2.60 4.66
CA SER A 111 2.02 3.94 4.15
C SER A 111 1.27 5.02 4.92
N ARG A 112 1.91 6.20 5.04
CA ARG A 112 1.32 7.43 5.58
C ARG A 112 0.79 7.36 7.02
N VAL A 113 1.24 6.39 7.83
CA VAL A 113 0.88 6.35 9.26
C VAL A 113 1.35 7.62 9.99
N ALA A 114 2.55 8.12 9.71
CA ALA A 114 3.04 9.38 10.28
C ALA A 114 2.29 10.62 9.74
N THR A 115 1.80 10.55 8.49
CA THR A 115 1.07 11.65 7.83
C THR A 115 -0.33 11.80 8.40
N PHE A 116 -1.11 10.71 8.43
CA PHE A 116 -2.52 10.74 8.84
C PHE A 116 -2.73 10.40 10.31
N GLY A 117 -1.83 9.66 10.96
CA GLY A 117 -1.97 9.25 12.36
C GLY A 117 -2.26 10.42 13.31
N PRO A 118 -1.57 11.57 13.21
CA PRO A 118 -1.85 12.74 14.04
C PRO A 118 -3.11 13.53 13.63
N ARG A 119 -3.50 13.50 12.35
CA ARG A 119 -4.50 14.43 11.78
C ARG A 119 -5.88 13.81 11.54
N ALA A 120 -5.95 12.50 11.29
CA ALA A 120 -7.20 11.81 11.00
C ALA A 120 -7.77 11.12 12.24
N ALA A 121 -9.07 11.28 12.48
CA ALA A 121 -9.79 10.56 13.54
C ALA A 121 -10.04 9.10 13.15
N ALA A 122 -10.37 8.83 11.88
CA ALA A 122 -10.61 7.52 11.31
C ALA A 122 -9.66 7.28 10.13
N PHE A 123 -8.76 6.31 10.28
CA PHE A 123 -7.69 6.04 9.33
C PHE A 123 -7.31 4.56 9.31
N MET A 124 -7.15 4.01 8.12
CA MET A 124 -6.60 2.67 7.89
C MET A 124 -5.46 2.72 6.86
N ALA A 125 -4.45 1.89 7.06
CA ALA A 125 -3.37 1.70 6.11
C ALA A 125 -3.11 0.20 5.92
N PHE A 126 -3.24 -0.27 4.69
CA PHE A 126 -3.11 -1.69 4.38
C PHE A 126 -1.68 -2.01 3.93
N ALA A 127 -1.11 -3.11 4.43
CA ALA A 127 0.03 -3.74 3.78
C ALA A 127 -0.49 -4.57 2.60
N ASP A 128 0.27 -4.62 1.50
CA ASP A 128 -0.10 -5.44 0.35
C ASP A 128 0.08 -6.93 0.68
N PRO A 129 -1.01 -7.72 0.83
CA PRO A 129 -0.90 -9.12 1.21
C PRO A 129 -0.25 -9.98 0.13
N THR A 130 -0.17 -9.48 -1.10
CA THR A 130 0.44 -10.18 -2.24
C THR A 130 1.96 -10.22 -2.09
N LEU A 131 2.59 -9.19 -1.51
CA LEU A 131 4.05 -9.16 -1.25
C LEU A 131 4.50 -10.32 -0.36
N LYS A 132 3.64 -10.79 0.55
CA LYS A 132 3.94 -11.91 1.44
C LYS A 132 4.00 -13.26 0.71
N LEU A 133 3.48 -13.33 -0.51
CA LEU A 133 3.43 -14.56 -1.31
C LEU A 133 4.73 -14.81 -2.09
N ASP A 134 5.58 -13.80 -2.21
CA ASP A 134 6.93 -13.98 -2.74
C ASP A 134 7.86 -14.51 -1.64
N ALA A 135 8.12 -15.82 -1.68
CA ALA A 135 9.05 -16.48 -0.75
C ALA A 135 10.48 -15.91 -0.82
N THR A 136 10.89 -15.38 -1.97
CA THR A 136 12.23 -14.80 -2.19
C THR A 136 12.36 -13.38 -1.62
N ARG A 137 11.22 -12.71 -1.37
CA ARG A 137 11.14 -11.30 -0.94
C ARG A 137 11.87 -10.33 -1.87
N GLU A 138 11.88 -10.63 -3.17
CA GLU A 138 12.44 -9.75 -4.21
C GLU A 138 11.37 -8.85 -4.83
N MET A 139 10.10 -9.24 -4.74
CA MET A 139 8.97 -8.44 -5.17
C MET A 139 8.83 -7.22 -4.25
N LEU A 140 9.05 -6.04 -4.83
CA LEU A 140 8.97 -4.76 -4.13
C LEU A 140 7.61 -4.08 -4.30
N LEU A 141 6.79 -4.55 -5.24
CA LEU A 141 5.47 -4.00 -5.56
C LEU A 141 4.59 -5.08 -6.18
N SER A 142 3.32 -5.11 -5.78
CA SER A 142 2.32 -6.07 -6.31
C SER A 142 0.91 -5.48 -6.45
N TRP A 143 0.79 -4.15 -6.31
CA TRP A 143 -0.42 -3.37 -6.58
C TRP A 143 -1.72 -3.86 -5.92
N TYR A 144 -1.62 -4.64 -4.83
CA TYR A 144 -2.76 -5.27 -4.17
C TYR A 144 -3.60 -6.12 -5.13
N LEU A 145 -2.92 -6.85 -6.03
CA LEU A 145 -3.58 -7.63 -7.07
C LEU A 145 -3.81 -9.09 -6.70
N GLY A 146 -3.04 -9.68 -5.79
CA GLY A 146 -3.13 -11.11 -5.49
C GLY A 146 -2.70 -12.00 -6.68
N GLY A 147 -3.41 -13.11 -6.90
CA GLY A 147 -3.16 -14.11 -7.95
C GLY A 147 -4.48 -14.72 -8.50
N PRO A 148 -4.42 -15.84 -9.23
CA PRO A 148 -5.60 -16.50 -9.81
C PRO A 148 -6.67 -16.82 -8.76
N GLU A 149 -6.25 -17.43 -7.66
CA GLU A 149 -7.13 -17.93 -6.60
C GLU A 149 -7.41 -16.90 -5.50
N PHE A 150 -6.84 -15.70 -5.61
CA PHE A 150 -6.91 -14.72 -4.54
C PHE A 150 -6.86 -13.29 -5.08
N ASP A 151 -7.91 -12.52 -4.77
CA ASP A 151 -7.93 -11.08 -4.98
C ASP A 151 -8.19 -10.39 -3.64
N PRO A 152 -7.24 -9.59 -3.12
CA PRO A 152 -7.40 -8.96 -1.82
C PRO A 152 -8.49 -7.88 -1.81
N ALA A 153 -8.93 -7.38 -2.97
CA ALA A 153 -9.83 -6.22 -3.04
C ALA A 153 -11.12 -6.43 -2.23
N VAL A 154 -11.80 -7.56 -2.41
CA VAL A 154 -13.05 -7.88 -1.69
C VAL A 154 -12.83 -7.95 -0.18
N THR A 155 -11.68 -8.50 0.25
CA THR A 155 -11.37 -8.63 1.67
C THR A 155 -11.01 -7.28 2.30
N ILE A 156 -10.27 -6.45 1.58
CA ILE A 156 -9.98 -5.06 1.97
C ILE A 156 -11.28 -4.27 2.13
N LEU A 157 -12.19 -4.34 1.16
CA LEU A 157 -13.49 -3.65 1.23
C LEU A 157 -14.35 -4.15 2.41
N LYS A 158 -14.34 -5.44 2.72
CA LYS A 158 -15.00 -5.97 3.92
C LYS A 158 -14.42 -5.39 5.21
N ALA A 159 -13.10 -5.25 5.30
CA ALA A 159 -12.45 -4.63 6.47
C ALA A 159 -12.80 -3.15 6.60
N ILE A 160 -12.80 -2.41 5.48
CA ILE A 160 -13.22 -1.00 5.41
C ILE A 160 -14.68 -0.87 5.85
N GLN A 161 -15.58 -1.74 5.40
CA GLN A 161 -16.99 -1.70 5.79
C GLN A 161 -17.18 -1.92 7.30
N LYS A 162 -16.42 -2.85 7.90
CA LYS A 162 -16.41 -3.05 9.36
C LYS A 162 -15.90 -1.79 10.08
N ALA A 163 -14.89 -1.12 9.52
CA ALA A 163 -14.34 0.11 10.10
C ALA A 163 -15.32 1.28 10.01
N LYS A 164 -16.02 1.46 8.87
CA LYS A 164 -17.12 2.43 8.74
C LYS A 164 -18.18 2.23 9.82
N GLY A 165 -18.58 0.98 10.06
CA GLY A 165 -19.52 0.66 11.14
C GLY A 165 -19.03 1.05 12.53
N LYS A 166 -17.71 0.95 12.78
CA LYS A 166 -17.10 1.37 14.05
C LYS A 166 -17.01 2.89 14.19
N THR A 167 -16.64 3.59 13.13
CA THR A 167 -16.35 5.03 13.16
C THR A 167 -17.58 5.89 12.93
N GLY A 168 -18.65 5.32 12.34
CA GLY A 168 -19.79 6.07 11.83
C GLY A 168 -19.53 6.75 10.49
N ALA A 169 -18.40 6.47 9.83
CA ALA A 169 -18.03 7.11 8.58
C ALA A 169 -19.01 6.72 7.47
N LYS A 170 -19.54 7.73 6.78
CA LYS A 170 -20.42 7.56 5.62
C LYS A 170 -19.61 7.47 4.34
N HIS A 171 -18.48 8.18 4.29
CA HIS A 171 -17.65 8.30 3.11
C HIS A 171 -16.26 7.69 3.29
N VAL A 172 -15.62 7.31 2.19
CA VAL A 172 -14.28 6.71 2.17
C VAL A 172 -13.38 7.49 1.21
N ILE A 173 -12.17 7.77 1.65
CA ILE A 173 -11.13 8.43 0.85
C ILE A 173 -9.96 7.45 0.70
N PHE A 174 -9.73 7.00 -0.52
CA PHE A 174 -8.63 6.13 -0.89
C PHE A 174 -7.43 6.97 -1.32
N VAL A 175 -6.27 6.72 -0.73
CA VAL A 175 -5.07 7.53 -0.90
C VAL A 175 -3.90 6.64 -1.30
N GLY A 176 -3.23 6.99 -2.40
CA GLY A 176 -2.09 6.22 -2.89
C GLY A 176 -1.13 7.06 -3.72
N GLY A 177 0.10 6.59 -3.85
CA GLY A 177 1.04 7.13 -4.82
C GLY A 177 1.83 6.03 -5.49
N SER A 178 2.37 6.28 -6.68
CA SER A 178 3.05 5.25 -7.49
C SER A 178 2.14 4.01 -7.64
N GLY A 179 2.64 2.80 -7.37
CA GLY A 179 1.85 1.58 -7.38
C GLY A 179 0.68 1.53 -6.37
N GLY A 180 0.75 2.29 -5.27
CA GLY A 180 -0.36 2.38 -4.31
C GLY A 180 -1.52 3.20 -4.84
N GLY A 181 -1.26 4.12 -5.78
CA GLY A 181 -2.32 4.86 -6.47
C GLY A 181 -3.17 3.96 -7.36
N PHE A 182 -2.58 2.93 -7.98
CA PHE A 182 -3.32 1.91 -8.70
C PHE A 182 -4.36 1.24 -7.80
N ALA A 183 -3.94 0.79 -6.61
CA ALA A 183 -4.84 0.17 -5.64
C ALA A 183 -5.93 1.14 -5.15
N ALA A 184 -5.58 2.41 -4.94
CA ALA A 184 -6.54 3.45 -4.57
C ALA A 184 -7.61 3.66 -5.65
N LEU A 185 -7.20 3.78 -6.93
CA LEU A 185 -8.12 3.92 -8.07
C LEU A 185 -9.03 2.70 -8.20
N ARG A 186 -8.45 1.50 -8.10
CA ARG A 186 -9.17 0.24 -8.24
C ARG A 186 -10.21 0.04 -7.13
N LEU A 187 -9.87 0.32 -5.88
CA LEU A 187 -10.81 0.14 -4.76
C LEU A 187 -11.85 1.25 -4.71
N SER A 188 -11.48 2.47 -5.09
CA SER A 188 -12.43 3.59 -5.16
C SER A 188 -13.47 3.40 -6.26
N SER A 189 -13.13 2.80 -7.41
CA SER A 189 -14.11 2.50 -8.46
C SER A 189 -15.19 1.49 -8.00
N MET A 190 -14.91 0.70 -6.98
CA MET A 190 -15.83 -0.27 -6.39
C MET A 190 -16.70 0.31 -5.26
N VAL A 191 -16.51 1.59 -4.89
CA VAL A 191 -17.24 2.24 -3.79
C VAL A 191 -17.82 3.57 -4.27
N SER A 192 -19.12 3.57 -4.55
CA SER A 192 -19.84 4.78 -4.96
C SER A 192 -19.74 5.91 -3.93
N GLY A 193 -19.67 7.16 -4.40
CA GLY A 193 -19.52 8.34 -3.57
C GLY A 193 -18.15 8.48 -2.88
N SER A 194 -17.19 7.58 -3.13
CA SER A 194 -15.84 7.67 -2.58
C SER A 194 -14.96 8.65 -3.35
N MET A 195 -13.79 8.97 -2.77
CA MET A 195 -12.73 9.71 -3.44
C MET A 195 -11.47 8.85 -3.58
N ALA A 196 -10.81 8.90 -4.72
CA ALA A 196 -9.43 8.49 -4.91
C ALA A 196 -8.54 9.75 -5.01
N TYR A 197 -7.69 9.98 -4.02
CA TYR A 197 -6.59 10.92 -4.13
C TYR A 197 -5.32 10.14 -4.51
N VAL A 198 -4.78 10.43 -5.68
CA VAL A 198 -3.61 9.74 -6.20
C VAL A 198 -2.52 10.73 -6.59
N GLN A 199 -1.28 10.38 -6.27
CA GLN A 199 -0.11 11.18 -6.64
C GLN A 199 0.86 10.36 -7.47
N GLU A 200 1.34 10.89 -8.60
CA GLU A 200 2.37 10.26 -9.43
C GLU A 200 2.14 8.75 -9.62
N SER A 201 0.93 8.37 -10.03
CA SER A 201 0.40 7.03 -9.80
C SER A 201 0.41 6.14 -11.02
N ALA A 202 0.60 4.85 -10.80
CA ALA A 202 0.43 3.85 -11.84
C ALA A 202 -1.07 3.68 -12.14
N THR A 203 -1.43 3.61 -13.41
CA THR A 203 -2.81 3.44 -13.88
C THR A 203 -3.01 2.20 -14.74
N ASN A 204 -1.93 1.67 -15.31
CA ASN A 204 -1.95 0.48 -16.16
C ASN A 204 -0.73 -0.37 -15.80
N ILE A 205 -0.95 -1.62 -15.41
CA ILE A 205 0.12 -2.52 -14.98
C ILE A 205 1.09 -2.83 -16.13
N ALA A 206 0.60 -2.99 -17.37
CA ALA A 206 1.45 -3.24 -18.53
C ALA A 206 2.43 -2.09 -18.81
N ASN A 207 2.07 -0.86 -18.42
CA ASN A 207 2.91 0.33 -18.60
C ASN A 207 3.89 0.57 -17.44
N SER A 208 3.83 -0.25 -16.39
CA SER A 208 4.75 -0.15 -15.25
C SER A 208 6.15 -0.66 -15.62
N PHE A 209 7.11 -0.53 -14.71
CA PHE A 209 8.48 -0.99 -14.97
C PHE A 209 8.53 -2.50 -15.28
N PRO A 210 9.14 -2.92 -16.42
CA PRO A 210 9.09 -4.30 -16.88
C PRO A 210 9.53 -5.33 -15.83
N HIS A 211 10.61 -5.07 -15.09
CA HIS A 211 11.10 -5.98 -14.05
C HIS A 211 10.09 -6.20 -12.92
N ALA A 212 9.31 -5.19 -12.56
CA ALA A 212 8.28 -5.31 -11.53
C ALA A 212 7.08 -6.12 -12.03
N VAL A 213 6.68 -5.89 -13.29
CA VAL A 213 5.60 -6.63 -13.96
C VAL A 213 5.98 -8.10 -14.09
N THR A 214 7.16 -8.40 -14.65
CA THR A 214 7.68 -9.76 -14.79
C THR A 214 7.76 -10.46 -13.44
N LYS A 215 8.36 -9.84 -12.41
CA LYS A 215 8.45 -10.46 -11.08
C LYS A 215 7.07 -10.80 -10.50
N TYR A 216 6.09 -9.92 -10.65
CA TYR A 216 4.73 -10.16 -10.18
C TYR A 216 4.07 -11.34 -10.93
N PHE A 217 4.11 -11.35 -12.27
CA PHE A 217 3.47 -12.42 -13.04
C PHE A 217 4.19 -13.77 -12.88
N ASP A 218 5.52 -13.80 -12.84
CA ASP A 218 6.29 -15.03 -12.59
C ASP A 218 5.97 -15.62 -11.22
N THR A 219 5.75 -14.77 -10.21
CA THR A 219 5.46 -15.21 -8.84
C THR A 219 4.01 -15.63 -8.67
N MET A 220 3.07 -14.82 -9.17
CA MET A 220 1.65 -14.96 -8.85
C MET A 220 0.86 -15.72 -9.91
N TRP A 221 1.36 -15.77 -11.15
CA TRP A 221 0.69 -16.31 -12.32
C TRP A 221 1.62 -17.19 -13.19
N PRO A 222 2.44 -18.09 -12.62
CA PRO A 222 3.49 -18.80 -13.37
C PRO A 222 2.98 -19.70 -14.51
N SER A 223 1.68 -20.00 -14.52
CA SER A 223 1.03 -20.84 -15.55
C SER A 223 0.15 -20.05 -16.51
N TYR A 224 0.23 -18.72 -16.51
CA TYR A 224 -0.60 -17.86 -17.34
C TYR A 224 0.26 -16.94 -18.21
N GLU A 225 -0.23 -16.68 -19.42
CA GLU A 225 0.34 -15.67 -20.31
C GLU A 225 -0.03 -14.26 -19.81
N ALA A 226 0.98 -13.53 -19.31
CA ALA A 226 0.79 -12.20 -18.72
C ALA A 226 0.13 -11.22 -19.70
N THR A 227 0.52 -11.25 -20.98
CA THR A 227 -0.01 -10.36 -22.03
C THR A 227 -1.51 -10.58 -22.27
N ALA A 228 -1.96 -11.83 -22.26
CA ALA A 228 -3.38 -12.17 -22.37
C ALA A 228 -4.17 -11.64 -21.16
N LEU A 229 -3.70 -11.90 -19.94
CA LEU A 229 -4.33 -11.43 -18.70
C LEU A 229 -4.47 -9.91 -18.65
N LEU A 230 -3.40 -9.19 -19.00
CA LEU A 230 -3.37 -7.72 -19.03
C LEU A 230 -4.39 -7.15 -20.02
N SER A 231 -4.65 -7.84 -21.13
CA SER A 231 -5.60 -7.41 -22.15
C SER A 231 -7.06 -7.72 -21.78
N GLU A 232 -7.30 -8.92 -21.24
CA GLU A 232 -8.63 -9.48 -20.99
C GLU A 232 -9.29 -8.99 -19.69
N LYS A 233 -8.51 -8.47 -18.73
CA LYS A 233 -9.01 -8.07 -17.40
C LYS A 233 -8.69 -6.60 -17.08
N PRO A 234 -9.19 -5.63 -17.88
CA PRO A 234 -8.92 -4.21 -17.64
C PRO A 234 -9.40 -3.73 -16.27
N GLU A 235 -10.51 -4.26 -15.74
CA GLU A 235 -11.02 -3.98 -14.39
C GLU A 235 -10.04 -4.34 -13.26
N ARG A 236 -9.05 -5.18 -13.56
CA ARG A 236 -8.01 -5.60 -12.62
C ARG A 236 -6.66 -4.95 -12.91
N PHE A 237 -6.31 -4.72 -14.18
CA PHE A 237 -4.95 -4.33 -14.56
C PHE A 237 -4.81 -3.00 -15.31
N ASP A 238 -5.91 -2.38 -15.75
CA ASP A 238 -5.87 -1.14 -16.54
C ASP A 238 -7.00 -0.18 -16.11
N MET A 239 -6.67 0.71 -15.18
CA MET A 239 -7.60 1.71 -14.67
C MET A 239 -7.98 2.74 -15.72
N ALA A 240 -7.16 3.00 -16.74
CA ALA A 240 -7.55 3.91 -17.82
C ALA A 240 -8.69 3.30 -18.64
N ARG A 241 -8.52 2.05 -19.10
CA ARG A 241 -9.59 1.32 -19.82
C ARG A 241 -10.81 1.08 -18.94
N HIS A 242 -10.61 0.69 -17.68
CA HIS A 242 -11.71 0.42 -16.76
C HIS A 242 -12.57 1.66 -16.51
N TYR A 243 -11.95 2.80 -16.20
CA TYR A 243 -12.71 4.03 -15.93
C TYR A 243 -13.41 4.57 -17.18
N ALA A 244 -12.78 4.47 -18.36
CA ALA A 244 -13.41 4.86 -19.62
C ALA A 244 -14.64 4.01 -19.94
N ALA A 245 -14.60 2.71 -19.65
CA ALA A 245 -15.69 1.79 -19.98
C ALA A 245 -16.80 1.75 -18.92
N ALA A 246 -16.44 1.78 -17.63
CA ALA A 246 -17.39 1.58 -16.54
C ALA A 246 -17.97 2.87 -15.95
N ASP A 247 -17.36 4.03 -16.24
CA ASP A 247 -17.58 5.33 -15.58
C ASP A 247 -17.95 5.22 -14.08
N PRO A 248 -16.99 4.80 -13.23
CA PRO A 248 -17.28 4.55 -11.83
C PRO A 248 -17.78 5.81 -11.10
N ARG A 249 -18.75 5.64 -10.20
CA ARG A 249 -19.39 6.71 -9.42
C ARG A 249 -18.53 7.18 -8.23
N ASN A 250 -17.33 7.66 -8.51
CA ASN A 250 -16.38 8.17 -7.52
C ASN A 250 -15.70 9.46 -8.01
N TYR A 251 -15.07 10.20 -7.11
CA TYR A 251 -14.21 11.32 -7.45
C TYR A 251 -12.76 10.89 -7.58
N VAL A 252 -12.03 11.38 -8.58
CA VAL A 252 -10.59 11.15 -8.74
C VAL A 252 -9.89 12.51 -8.75
N TYR A 253 -8.93 12.67 -7.84
CA TYR A 253 -7.96 13.76 -7.88
C TYR A 253 -6.58 13.18 -8.14
N PHE A 254 -6.00 13.49 -9.30
CA PHE A 254 -4.71 13.00 -9.76
C PHE A 254 -3.70 14.14 -9.77
N ALA A 255 -2.80 14.17 -8.78
CA ALA A 255 -1.66 15.09 -8.74
C ALA A 255 -0.43 14.42 -9.41
N GLN A 256 0.21 15.10 -10.35
CA GLN A 256 1.41 14.56 -11.02
C GLN A 256 2.51 15.61 -11.05
N SER A 257 3.70 15.24 -10.60
CA SER A 257 4.89 16.08 -10.71
C SER A 257 5.24 16.29 -12.18
N SER A 258 5.50 17.53 -12.60
CA SER A 258 5.95 17.87 -13.95
C SER A 258 7.39 17.43 -14.21
N HIS A 259 8.15 17.05 -13.18
CA HIS A 259 9.50 16.50 -13.32
C HIS A 259 9.52 14.98 -13.58
N ASP A 260 8.37 14.31 -13.61
CA ASP A 260 8.28 12.86 -13.83
C ASP A 260 7.66 12.54 -15.18
N ASP A 261 8.45 12.84 -16.21
CA ASP A 261 8.16 12.56 -17.62
C ASP A 261 7.72 11.12 -17.89
N HIS A 262 8.26 10.17 -17.12
CA HIS A 262 7.97 8.75 -17.28
C HIS A 262 6.51 8.45 -16.91
N TYR A 263 6.07 8.85 -15.71
CA TYR A 263 4.68 8.63 -15.30
C TYR A 263 3.71 9.53 -16.07
N ILE A 264 4.13 10.72 -16.48
CA ILE A 264 3.32 11.57 -17.36
C ILE A 264 2.95 10.80 -18.63
N LYS A 265 3.97 10.32 -19.36
CA LYS A 265 3.77 9.65 -20.65
C LYS A 265 3.07 8.30 -20.54
N ARG A 266 3.33 7.54 -19.47
CA ARG A 266 2.88 6.15 -19.35
C ARG A 266 1.61 5.93 -18.56
N HIS A 267 1.26 6.87 -17.67
CA HIS A 267 0.14 6.70 -16.75
C HIS A 267 -0.80 7.89 -16.70
N TYR A 268 -0.29 9.10 -16.45
CA TYR A 268 -1.12 10.29 -16.29
C TYR A 268 -1.84 10.66 -17.58
N SER A 269 -1.11 10.92 -18.68
CA SER A 269 -1.72 11.36 -19.93
C SER A 269 -2.67 10.32 -20.51
N PRO A 270 -2.29 9.01 -20.62
CA PRO A 270 -3.23 8.00 -21.10
C PRO A 270 -4.50 7.89 -20.26
N PHE A 271 -4.41 8.02 -18.93
CA PHE A 271 -5.60 7.97 -18.08
C PHE A 271 -6.45 9.22 -18.22
N LYS A 272 -5.84 10.41 -18.21
CA LYS A 272 -6.49 11.71 -18.42
C LYS A 272 -7.29 11.71 -19.72
N ASP A 273 -6.67 11.25 -20.81
CA ASP A 273 -7.28 11.20 -22.13
C ASP A 273 -8.42 10.17 -22.17
N ALA A 274 -8.23 8.99 -21.56
CA ALA A 274 -9.25 7.94 -21.49
C ALA A 274 -10.52 8.38 -20.74
N VAL A 275 -10.40 9.28 -19.76
CA VAL A 275 -11.55 9.83 -19.02
C VAL A 275 -12.00 11.21 -19.50
N GLY A 276 -11.53 11.63 -20.68
CA GLY A 276 -12.03 12.82 -21.37
C GLY A 276 -11.69 14.15 -20.69
N VAL A 277 -10.57 14.25 -19.97
CA VAL A 277 -10.13 15.51 -19.36
C VAL A 277 -9.30 16.31 -20.38
N PRO A 278 -9.73 17.53 -20.74
CA PRO A 278 -9.08 18.34 -21.78
C PRO A 278 -7.75 18.92 -21.29
N GLY A 279 -6.92 19.39 -22.25
CA GLY A 279 -5.67 20.10 -21.95
C GLY A 279 -4.57 19.21 -21.35
N LEU A 280 -3.54 19.84 -20.78
CA LEU A 280 -2.49 19.14 -20.03
C LEU A 280 -2.93 18.78 -18.61
N GLU A 281 -3.81 19.59 -18.03
CA GLU A 281 -4.44 19.42 -16.73
C GLU A 281 -5.87 20.00 -16.81
N GLY A 282 -6.75 19.62 -15.89
CA GLY A 282 -8.12 20.10 -15.90
C GLY A 282 -9.09 19.20 -15.14
N ILE A 283 -10.37 19.36 -15.47
CA ILE A 283 -11.46 18.58 -14.91
C ILE A 283 -12.33 18.00 -16.04
N SER A 284 -12.87 16.80 -15.85
CA SER A 284 -13.81 16.19 -16.79
C SER A 284 -15.11 16.98 -16.83
N ALA A 285 -15.87 16.85 -17.92
CA ALA A 285 -17.12 17.59 -18.12
C ALA A 285 -18.16 17.34 -17.01
N ASP A 286 -18.16 16.13 -16.43
CA ASP A 286 -19.04 15.75 -15.32
C ASP A 286 -18.49 16.12 -13.93
N GLY A 287 -17.33 16.78 -13.86
CA GLY A 287 -16.71 17.21 -12.61
C GLY A 287 -16.09 16.08 -11.78
N LYS A 288 -16.12 14.81 -12.22
CA LYS A 288 -15.70 13.67 -11.38
C LYS A 288 -14.19 13.41 -11.40
N ARG A 289 -13.47 13.92 -12.40
CA ARG A 289 -12.06 13.59 -12.66
C ARG A 289 -11.23 14.87 -12.73
N ARG A 290 -10.41 15.12 -11.72
CA ARG A 290 -9.48 16.25 -11.64
C ARG A 290 -8.05 15.76 -11.85
N PHE A 291 -7.36 16.36 -12.80
CA PHE A 291 -5.96 16.08 -13.12
C PHE A 291 -5.18 17.36 -13.00
N VAL A 292 -4.06 17.33 -12.27
CA VAL A 292 -3.24 18.52 -11.97
C VAL A 292 -1.77 18.19 -12.18
N LEU A 293 -1.05 19.07 -12.87
CA LEU A 293 0.40 19.04 -12.95
C LEU A 293 0.97 20.06 -11.96
N TYR A 294 1.85 19.62 -11.07
CA TYR A 294 2.55 20.53 -10.16
C TYR A 294 4.04 20.47 -10.43
N LYS A 295 4.73 21.60 -10.26
CA LYS A 295 6.18 21.66 -10.54
C LYS A 295 6.95 20.66 -9.68
N GLY A 296 6.65 20.59 -8.38
CA GLY A 296 7.42 19.79 -7.44
C GLY A 296 8.69 20.55 -7.03
N THR A 297 8.86 20.78 -5.74
CA THR A 297 10.06 21.42 -5.18
C THR A 297 11.30 20.51 -5.23
N ILE A 298 11.09 19.20 -5.25
CA ILE A 298 12.13 18.19 -5.36
C ILE A 298 11.91 17.41 -6.65
N GLU A 299 12.93 17.37 -7.50
CA GLU A 299 12.87 16.64 -8.76
C GLU A 299 12.82 15.12 -8.54
N GLY A 300 12.30 14.41 -9.53
CA GLY A 300 12.21 12.95 -9.54
C GLY A 300 10.90 12.40 -8.99
N HIS A 301 10.69 11.11 -9.24
CA HIS A 301 9.47 10.39 -8.92
C HIS A 301 9.26 10.19 -7.42
N GLY A 302 8.06 10.47 -6.93
CA GLY A 302 7.61 10.18 -5.57
C GLY A 302 8.16 11.12 -4.51
N ASN A 303 8.72 12.26 -4.93
CA ASN A 303 9.38 13.23 -4.05
C ASN A 303 8.49 14.40 -3.62
N ILE A 304 7.17 14.26 -3.73
CA ILE A 304 6.23 15.25 -3.19
C ILE A 304 6.50 15.53 -1.71
N THR A 305 6.61 16.81 -1.38
CA THR A 305 6.81 17.24 0.00
C THR A 305 5.54 17.12 0.82
N SER A 306 5.66 17.20 2.15
CA SER A 306 4.49 17.23 3.02
C SER A 306 3.60 18.44 2.74
N GLU A 307 4.17 19.60 2.41
CA GLU A 307 3.41 20.82 2.13
C GLU A 307 2.60 20.68 0.84
N GLU A 308 3.25 20.25 -0.25
CA GLU A 308 2.59 20.00 -1.54
C GLU A 308 1.50 18.93 -1.42
N PHE A 309 1.77 17.85 -0.67
CA PHE A 309 0.78 16.81 -0.43
C PHE A 309 -0.48 17.38 0.23
N TRP A 310 -0.34 18.18 1.30
CA TRP A 310 -1.50 18.73 2.00
C TRP A 310 -2.23 19.77 1.16
N ALA A 311 -1.52 20.63 0.43
CA ALA A 311 -2.15 21.60 -0.46
C ALA A 311 -3.08 20.92 -1.49
N HIS A 312 -2.59 19.87 -2.14
CA HIS A 312 -3.40 19.11 -3.09
C HIS A 312 -4.49 18.26 -2.42
N PHE A 313 -4.19 17.61 -1.30
CA PHE A 313 -5.16 16.79 -0.59
C PHE A 313 -6.33 17.62 -0.06
N ASP A 314 -6.07 18.82 0.46
CA ASP A 314 -7.10 19.72 0.97
C ASP A 314 -7.96 20.30 -0.18
N SER A 315 -7.36 20.63 -1.33
CA SER A 315 -8.10 21.01 -2.55
C SER A 315 -9.03 19.88 -3.01
N ALA A 316 -8.50 18.65 -3.08
CA ALA A 316 -9.28 17.46 -3.45
C ALA A 316 -10.46 17.24 -2.50
N LEU A 317 -10.25 17.38 -1.19
CA LEU A 317 -11.30 17.26 -0.19
C LEU A 317 -12.39 18.31 -0.36
N GLN A 318 -12.01 19.57 -0.61
CA GLN A 318 -12.96 20.65 -0.80
C GLN A 318 -13.84 20.40 -2.04
N GLU A 319 -13.22 20.07 -3.16
CA GLU A 319 -13.90 19.79 -4.43
C GLU A 319 -14.83 18.57 -4.32
N TRP A 320 -14.33 17.46 -3.77
CA TRP A 320 -15.13 16.26 -3.58
C TRP A 320 -16.32 16.48 -2.65
N ARG A 321 -16.13 17.16 -1.51
CA ARG A 321 -17.23 17.45 -0.57
C ARG A 321 -18.32 18.30 -1.20
N ALA A 322 -17.98 19.15 -2.18
CA ALA A 322 -18.96 19.96 -2.89
C ALA A 322 -19.87 19.13 -3.81
N ILE A 323 -19.40 18.00 -4.35
CA ILE A 323 -20.15 17.19 -5.33
C ILE A 323 -20.57 15.81 -4.83
N ARG A 324 -20.09 15.36 -3.66
CA ARG A 324 -20.24 13.96 -3.19
C ARG A 324 -21.68 13.49 -2.95
N GLN A 325 -22.66 14.40 -2.94
CA GLN A 325 -24.08 14.03 -2.88
C GLN A 325 -24.63 13.59 -4.25
N ASP A 326 -23.98 14.01 -5.32
CA ASP A 326 -24.34 13.69 -6.71
C ASP A 326 -23.57 12.48 -7.25
N LEU A 327 -22.58 12.00 -6.49
CA LEU A 327 -21.75 10.82 -6.78
C LEU A 327 -22.40 9.51 -6.38
#